data_AF-A0A2E4RPH7-F1
#
_entry.id   AF-A0A2E4RPH7-F1
#
_cell.length_a   1.000
_cell.length_b   1.000
_cell.length_c   1.000
_cell.angle_alpha   90.00
_cell.angle_beta   90.00
_cell.angle_gamma   90.00
#
_symmetry.space_group_name_H-M   'P 1'
#
loop_
_entity.id
_entity.type
_entity.pdbx_description
1 polymer ?
#
loop_
_entity_poly.entity_id
_entity_poly.type
_entity_poly.pdbx_seq_one_letter_code
_entity_poly.pdbx_strand_id
1 'polypeptide(L)'
;MKKWIYRISILFNILFIIGFGLNWFNSPTYKLGRLEKDVQIGVFSSDSIIFTIPKGLTVRNISECGLSAIGQFENERFEIVITSDNPDLVNYDIPRDSLQSFGNFYSADLKNYSGK
;
A
#
# COMPACT_ATOMS: atom_id res chain seq x y z
N MET A 1 21.05 -40.09 10.44
CA MET A 1 21.01 -38.63 10.67
C MET A 1 21.42 -37.81 9.44
N LYS A 2 22.64 -37.93 8.90
CA LYS A 2 23.10 -37.14 7.74
C LYS A 2 22.18 -37.21 6.50
N LYS A 3 21.68 -38.40 6.14
CA LYS A 3 20.75 -38.59 5.01
C LYS A 3 19.39 -37.90 5.21
N TRP A 4 18.91 -37.82 6.45
CA TRP A 4 17.65 -37.14 6.77
C TRP A 4 17.81 -35.62 6.74
N ILE A 5 18.91 -35.10 7.31
CA ILE A 5 19.26 -33.68 7.25
C ILE A 5 19.38 -33.21 5.79
N TYR A 6 20.03 -34.01 4.94
CA TYR A 6 20.15 -33.71 3.51
C TYR A 6 18.79 -33.67 2.79
N ARG A 7 17.91 -34.65 3.06
CA ARG A 7 16.54 -34.68 2.49
C ARG A 7 15.71 -33.49 2.94
N ILE A 8 15.79 -33.13 4.22
CA ILE A 8 15.10 -31.96 4.78
C ILE A 8 15.63 -30.67 4.15
N SER A 9 16.95 -30.55 3.98
CA SER A 9 17.56 -29.40 3.32
C SER A 9 17.10 -29.25 1.87
N ILE A 10 17.02 -30.34 1.10
CA ILE A 10 16.47 -30.33 -0.25
C ILE A 10 15.00 -29.88 -0.23
N LEU A 11 14.20 -30.47 0.65
CA LEU A 11 12.77 -30.12 0.76
C LEU A 11 12.57 -28.63 1.06
N PHE A 12 13.31 -28.07 2.03
CA PHE A 12 13.22 -26.65 2.34
C PHE A 12 13.62 -25.77 1.15
N ASN A 13 14.69 -26.11 0.44
CA ASN A 13 15.08 -25.35 -0.76
C ASN A 13 13.97 -25.35 -1.82
N ILE A 14 13.34 -26.50 -2.06
CA ILE A 14 12.21 -26.60 -2.99
C ILE A 14 11.04 -25.72 -2.51
N LEU A 15 10.68 -25.79 -1.23
CA LEU A 15 9.61 -24.97 -0.66
C LEU A 15 9.91 -23.47 -0.74
N PHE A 16 11.17 -23.06 -0.49
CA PHE A 16 11.59 -21.67 -0.62
C PHE A 16 11.48 -21.17 -2.06
N ILE A 17 11.92 -21.96 -3.04
CA ILE A 17 11.82 -21.59 -4.47
C ILE A 17 10.35 -21.45 -4.87
N ILE A 18 9.50 -22.41 -4.48
CA ILE A 18 8.06 -22.36 -4.78
C ILE A 18 7.42 -21.15 -4.11
N GLY A 19 7.67 -20.93 -2.81
CA GLY A 19 7.13 -19.81 -2.06
C GLY A 19 7.56 -18.46 -2.63
N PHE A 20 8.83 -18.32 -3.02
CA PHE A 20 9.35 -17.12 -3.65
C PHE A 20 8.72 -16.88 -5.02
N GLY A 21 8.62 -17.92 -5.86
CA GLY A 21 7.98 -17.84 -7.17
C GLY A 21 6.51 -17.43 -7.05
N LEU A 22 5.77 -18.04 -6.13
CA LEU A 22 4.38 -17.67 -5.87
C LEU A 22 4.28 -16.21 -5.41
N ASN A 23 5.11 -15.76 -4.47
CA ASN A 23 5.11 -14.35 -4.06
C ASN A 23 5.37 -13.41 -5.25
N TRP A 24 6.36 -13.73 -6.09
CA TRP A 24 6.68 -12.93 -7.27
C TRP A 24 5.50 -12.81 -8.25
N PHE A 25 4.79 -13.91 -8.52
CA PHE A 25 3.63 -13.90 -9.42
C PHE A 25 2.42 -13.14 -8.85
N ASN A 26 2.33 -13.03 -7.53
CA ASN A 26 1.24 -12.32 -6.87
C ASN A 26 1.60 -10.87 -6.51
N SER A 27 2.86 -10.46 -6.70
CA SER A 27 3.33 -9.11 -6.39
C SER A 27 2.84 -8.07 -7.40
N PRO A 28 2.85 -6.78 -7.05
CA PRO A 28 2.54 -5.71 -7.98
C PRO A 28 3.50 -5.67 -9.17
N THR A 29 3.00 -5.18 -10.30
CA THR A 29 3.84 -5.02 -11.50
C THR A 29 4.86 -3.89 -11.36
N TYR A 30 4.66 -2.97 -10.40
CA TYR A 30 5.49 -1.77 -10.18
C TYR A 30 5.70 -0.90 -11.42
N LYS A 31 4.83 -1.05 -12.43
CA LYS A 31 4.90 -0.27 -13.67
C LYS A 31 4.70 1.21 -13.34
N LEU A 32 5.54 2.04 -13.94
CA LEU A 32 5.38 3.49 -13.88
C LEU A 32 4.41 3.95 -14.96
N GLY A 33 3.57 4.90 -14.60
CA GLY A 33 2.64 5.58 -15.50
C GLY A 33 2.67 7.09 -15.26
N ARG A 34 1.89 7.82 -16.05
CA ARG A 34 1.65 9.24 -15.86
C ARG A 34 0.17 9.46 -15.68
N LEU A 35 -0.20 10.24 -14.69
CA LEU A 35 -1.59 10.59 -14.47
C LEU A 35 -2.08 11.48 -15.61
N GLU A 36 -3.08 11.03 -16.37
CA GLU A 36 -3.56 11.78 -17.55
C GLU A 36 -4.67 12.79 -17.23
N LYS A 37 -5.32 12.63 -16.08
CA LYS A 37 -6.46 13.43 -15.63
C LYS A 37 -6.27 13.86 -14.19
N ASP A 38 -6.80 15.03 -13.86
CA ASP A 38 -6.84 15.47 -12.48
C ASP A 38 -7.70 14.48 -11.67
N VAL A 39 -7.21 14.04 -10.51
CA VAL A 39 -7.93 13.13 -9.63
C VAL A 39 -8.43 13.92 -8.44
N GLN A 40 -9.75 14.03 -8.34
CA GLN A 40 -10.40 14.64 -7.20
C GLN A 40 -10.46 13.61 -6.06
N ILE A 41 -9.90 13.98 -4.92
CA ILE A 41 -9.98 13.19 -3.70
C ILE A 41 -11.08 13.80 -2.85
N GLY A 42 -12.13 13.03 -2.62
CA GLY A 42 -13.32 13.46 -1.89
C GLY A 42 -13.59 12.61 -0.65
N VAL A 43 -14.63 12.99 0.09
CA VAL A 43 -15.12 12.23 1.25
C VAL A 43 -16.03 11.10 0.76
N PHE A 44 -15.82 9.89 1.27
CA PHE A 44 -16.65 8.73 0.90
C PHE A 44 -18.13 8.98 1.26
N SER A 45 -19.02 8.68 0.30
CA SER A 45 -20.47 8.95 0.40
C SER A 45 -20.87 10.44 0.49
N SER A 46 -20.03 11.35 0.00
CA SER A 46 -20.30 12.79 -0.08
C SER A 46 -19.88 13.37 -1.43
N ASP A 47 -20.48 14.48 -1.84
CA ASP A 47 -20.08 15.27 -3.01
C ASP A 47 -18.90 16.22 -2.72
N SER A 48 -18.34 16.18 -1.51
CA SER A 48 -17.26 17.07 -1.09
C SER A 48 -15.89 16.61 -1.57
N ILE A 49 -15.14 17.53 -2.19
CA ILE A 49 -13.76 17.33 -2.65
C ILE A 49 -12.82 17.97 -1.62
N ILE A 50 -11.85 17.20 -1.15
CA ILE A 50 -10.83 17.62 -0.17
C ILE A 50 -9.67 18.29 -0.89
N PHE A 51 -9.15 17.66 -1.94
CA PHE A 51 -8.10 18.21 -2.78
C PHE A 51 -8.05 17.52 -4.14
N THR A 52 -7.31 18.11 -5.07
CA THR A 52 -7.13 17.57 -6.43
C THR A 52 -5.67 17.26 -6.67
N ILE A 53 -5.39 16.03 -7.08
CA ILE A 53 -4.09 15.61 -7.57
C ILE A 53 -4.01 16.01 -9.05
N PRO A 54 -3.08 16.89 -9.46
CA PRO A 54 -3.00 17.36 -10.83
C PRO A 54 -2.50 16.26 -11.77
N LYS A 55 -3.03 16.25 -12.98
CA LYS A 55 -2.49 15.44 -14.08
C LYS A 55 -1.02 15.78 -14.33
N GLY A 56 -0.32 14.80 -14.89
CA GLY A 56 1.06 14.92 -15.30
C GLY A 56 2.05 14.35 -14.30
N LEU A 57 1.62 13.98 -13.09
CA LEU A 57 2.43 13.30 -12.09
C LEU A 57 2.79 11.87 -12.51
N THR A 58 3.99 11.44 -12.16
CA THR A 58 4.39 10.04 -12.29
C THR A 58 3.75 9.22 -11.18
N VAL A 59 3.14 8.10 -11.54
CA VAL A 59 2.49 7.16 -10.62
C VAL A 59 3.09 5.77 -10.79
N ARG A 60 3.00 4.93 -9.76
CA ARG A 60 3.46 3.53 -9.80
C ARG A 60 2.29 2.61 -9.48
N ASN A 61 2.17 1.51 -10.23
CA ASN A 61 1.21 0.45 -9.92
C ASN A 61 1.69 -0.34 -8.69
N ILE A 62 0.92 -0.28 -7.62
CA ILE A 62 1.13 -0.99 -6.35
C ILE A 62 0.05 -2.05 -6.08
N SER A 63 -0.79 -2.35 -7.07
CA SER A 63 -1.85 -3.33 -6.93
C SER A 63 -1.28 -4.75 -6.93
N GLU A 64 -1.57 -5.50 -5.88
CA GLU A 64 -1.26 -6.93 -5.81
C GLU A 64 -2.02 -7.71 -6.89
N CYS A 65 -1.50 -8.87 -7.26
CA CYS A 65 -2.03 -9.74 -8.31
C CYS A 65 -2.40 -11.12 -7.75
N GLY A 66 -3.18 -11.90 -8.52
CA GLY A 66 -3.49 -13.29 -8.22
C GLY A 66 -4.19 -13.52 -6.87
N LEU A 67 -3.68 -14.45 -6.07
CA LEU A 67 -4.20 -14.77 -4.74
C LEU A 67 -4.00 -13.62 -3.74
N SER A 68 -2.95 -12.80 -3.90
CA SER A 68 -2.72 -11.63 -3.02
C SER A 68 -3.73 -10.50 -3.26
N ALA A 69 -4.45 -10.53 -4.39
CA ALA A 69 -5.54 -9.61 -4.67
C ALA A 69 -6.89 -10.02 -4.02
N ILE A 70 -6.99 -11.24 -3.44
CA ILE A 70 -8.24 -11.71 -2.80
C ILE A 70 -8.54 -10.84 -1.57
N GLY A 71 -9.75 -10.29 -1.52
CA GLY A 71 -10.20 -9.40 -0.44
C GLY A 71 -9.81 -7.94 -0.64
N GLN A 72 -9.11 -7.62 -1.73
CA GLN A 72 -8.95 -6.24 -2.18
C GLN A 72 -10.21 -5.82 -2.93
N PHE A 73 -10.72 -4.63 -2.60
CA PHE A 73 -12.02 -4.19 -3.09
C PHE A 73 -12.03 -3.88 -4.59
N GLU A 74 -10.89 -3.51 -5.22
CA GLU A 74 -10.82 -3.18 -6.65
C GLU A 74 -9.43 -3.46 -7.26
N ASN A 75 -9.40 -3.86 -8.55
CA ASN A 75 -8.18 -3.91 -9.37
C ASN A 75 -7.73 -2.46 -9.68
N GLU A 76 -6.42 -2.19 -9.68
CA GLU A 76 -5.81 -0.87 -9.96
C GLU A 76 -5.99 0.18 -8.86
N ARG A 77 -5.66 -0.18 -7.61
CA ARG A 77 -5.49 0.77 -6.50
C ARG A 77 -4.30 1.71 -6.74
N PHE A 78 -4.46 2.94 -6.27
CA PHE A 78 -3.35 3.88 -6.09
C PHE A 78 -3.13 4.11 -4.60
N GLU A 79 -1.86 4.15 -4.19
CA GLU A 79 -1.44 4.52 -2.84
C GLU A 79 -0.78 5.90 -2.93
N ILE A 80 -1.16 6.82 -2.05
CA ILE A 80 -0.50 8.11 -1.94
C ILE A 80 0.61 7.95 -0.90
N VAL A 81 1.84 7.75 -1.36
CA VAL A 81 3.02 7.72 -0.50
C VAL A 81 3.50 9.14 -0.28
N ILE A 82 3.28 9.67 0.93
CA ILE A 82 3.77 10.99 1.33
C ILE A 82 5.18 10.84 1.90
N THR A 83 6.19 11.27 1.14
CA THR A 83 7.58 11.34 1.61
C THR A 83 7.88 12.75 2.11
N SER A 84 8.48 12.89 3.27
CA SER A 84 8.85 14.18 3.87
C SER A 84 10.17 14.06 4.62
N ASP A 85 11.00 15.10 4.50
CA ASP A 85 12.25 15.24 5.25
C ASP A 85 12.02 15.83 6.65
N ASN A 86 10.76 16.13 7.01
CA ASN A 86 10.41 16.64 8.33
C ASN A 86 10.26 15.47 9.32
N PRO A 87 11.17 15.35 10.32
CA PRO A 87 11.10 14.28 11.31
C PRO A 87 9.86 14.36 12.22
N ASP A 88 9.21 15.52 12.29
CA ASP A 88 8.02 15.75 13.11
C ASP A 88 6.70 15.45 12.36
N LEU A 89 6.77 14.98 11.11
CA LEU A 89 5.55 14.72 10.32
C LEU A 89 4.73 13.56 10.89
N VAL A 90 5.40 12.54 11.44
CA VAL A 90 4.76 11.33 11.96
C VAL A 90 5.30 11.04 13.35
N ASN A 91 4.42 11.01 14.35
CA ASN A 91 4.79 10.59 15.70
C ASN A 91 4.71 9.06 15.80
N TYR A 92 5.86 8.41 15.90
CA TYR A 92 5.97 6.96 16.06
C TYR A 92 5.93 6.50 17.53
N ASP A 93 6.06 7.42 18.50
CA ASP A 93 6.07 7.15 19.93
C ASP A 93 4.66 7.26 20.53
N ILE A 94 3.74 6.42 20.05
CA ILE A 94 2.37 6.32 20.57
C ILE A 94 2.02 4.90 21.01
N PRO A 95 1.17 4.72 22.05
CA PRO A 95 0.82 3.41 22.58
C PRO A 95 0.18 2.50 21.51
N ARG A 96 0.65 1.25 21.37
CA ARG A 96 0.20 0.33 20.32
C ARG A 96 -1.29 -0.01 20.36
N ASP A 97 -1.87 0.00 21.54
CA ASP A 97 -3.29 -0.17 21.82
C ASP A 97 -4.15 1.02 21.34
N SER A 98 -3.54 2.18 21.09
CA SER A 98 -4.18 3.33 20.44
C SER A 98 -4.12 3.28 18.91
N LEU A 99 -3.29 2.39 18.34
CA LEU A 99 -3.14 2.21 16.91
C LEU A 99 -4.19 1.23 16.37
N GLN A 100 -4.95 1.66 15.37
CA GLN A 100 -5.88 0.79 14.66
C GLN A 100 -5.11 0.02 13.55
N SER A 101 -4.53 -1.14 13.90
CA SER A 101 -3.71 -1.96 12.98
C SER A 101 -4.44 -2.46 11.72
N PHE A 102 -5.77 -2.39 11.69
CA PHE A 102 -6.62 -2.76 10.55
C PHE A 102 -7.40 -1.55 9.97
N GLY A 103 -7.13 -0.35 10.48
CA GLY A 103 -7.73 0.90 10.02
C GLY A 103 -6.73 1.70 9.20
N ASN A 104 -6.34 1.20 8.03
CA ASN A 104 -5.58 2.00 7.06
C ASN A 104 -6.53 2.97 6.33
N PHE A 105 -7.19 3.83 7.10
CA PHE A 105 -8.00 4.93 6.61
C PHE A 105 -7.44 6.20 7.23
N TYR A 106 -6.75 6.98 6.41
CA TYR A 106 -6.22 8.27 6.82
C TYR A 106 -7.37 9.28 6.81
N SER A 107 -7.73 9.79 7.99
CA SER A 107 -8.57 10.97 8.15
C SER A 107 -7.70 12.12 8.67
N ALA A 108 -7.82 13.29 8.04
CA ALA A 108 -7.24 14.53 8.54
C ALA A 108 -8.32 15.30 9.31
N ASP A 109 -8.03 15.66 10.57
CA ASP A 109 -8.89 16.53 11.38
C ASP A 109 -8.46 17.99 11.15
N LEU A 110 -9.35 18.80 10.55
CA LEU A 110 -9.09 20.19 10.21
C LEU A 110 -9.56 21.12 11.34
N LYS A 111 -8.72 21.35 12.35
CA LYS A 111 -8.83 22.59 13.14
C LYS A 111 -8.16 23.71 12.38
N ASN A 112 -8.94 24.37 11.51
CA ASN A 112 -8.88 25.79 11.12
C ASN A 112 -9.34 25.96 9.66
N TYR A 113 -10.63 25.70 9.40
CA TYR A 113 -11.33 26.35 8.30
C TYR A 113 -12.02 27.60 8.84
N SER A 114 -11.23 28.67 9.04
CA SER A 114 -11.73 30.03 9.19
C SER A 114 -10.95 30.90 8.21
N GLY A 115 -11.57 31.18 7.08
CA GLY A 115 -10.95 31.94 6.00
C GLY A 115 -11.95 32.14 4.87
N LYS A 116 -12.81 33.13 5.09
CA LYS A 116 -13.61 33.93 4.13
C LYS A 116 -13.57 33.54 2.66
#